data_AF-A0A1F6CA81-F1
#
_entry.id   AF-A0A1F6CA81-F1
#
_cell.length_a   1.000
_cell.length_b   1.000
_cell.length_c   1.000
_cell.angle_alpha   90.00
_cell.angle_beta   90.00
_cell.angle_gamma   90.00
#
_symmetry.space_group_name_H-M   'P 1'
#
loop_
_entity.id
_entity.type
_entity.pdbx_description
1 polymer ?
#
loop_
_entity_poly.entity_id
_entity_poly.type
_entity_poly.pdbx_seq_one_letter_code
_entity_poly.pdbx_strand_id
1 'polypeptide(L)'
;MKYAVVIEKGKNSYGAYVPDLPGCVAVSDTAEEVQRLIREAIGLHIEGLKEEGLPVPEPVTHCEYVSPGRRTATRRARARKKALA
;
A
#
# COMPACT_ATOMS: atom_id res chain seq x y z
N MET A 1 -2.07 -18.53 3.08
CA MET A 1 -2.43 -17.14 3.46
C MET A 1 -1.90 -16.18 2.39
N LYS A 2 -2.51 -15.02 2.19
CA LYS A 2 -2.05 -13.99 1.24
C LYS A 2 -2.00 -12.66 1.97
N TYR A 3 -0.90 -11.91 1.81
CA TYR A 3 -0.76 -10.56 2.35
C TYR A 3 -0.85 -9.54 1.23
N ALA A 4 -1.43 -8.37 1.52
CA ALA A 4 -1.37 -7.23 0.62
C ALA A 4 0.05 -6.66 0.63
N VAL A 5 0.56 -6.34 -0.56
CA VAL A 5 1.87 -5.69 -0.73
C VAL A 5 1.65 -4.38 -1.48
N VAL A 6 2.17 -3.29 -0.93
CA VAL A 6 2.25 -2.01 -1.64
C VAL A 6 3.60 -1.94 -2.33
N ILE A 7 3.61 -1.66 -3.63
CA ILE A 7 4.83 -1.46 -4.42
C ILE A 7 4.83 -0.03 -4.94
N GLU A 8 5.88 0.72 -4.62
CA GLU A 8 6.05 2.13 -4.98
C GLU A 8 7.24 2.30 -5.92
N LYS A 9 7.05 3.06 -7.00
CA LYS A 9 8.14 3.44 -7.89
C LYS A 9 8.87 4.66 -7.31
N GLY A 10 10.16 4.47 -6.99
CA GLY A 10 11.08 5.56 -6.69
C GLY A 10 11.75 6.14 -7.95
N LYS A 11 12.66 7.10 -7.78
CA LYS A 11 13.37 7.74 -8.91
C LYS A 11 14.11 6.72 -9.78
N ASN A 12 14.86 5.82 -9.15
CA ASN A 12 15.71 4.83 -9.83
C ASN A 12 15.37 3.37 -9.45
N SER A 13 14.49 3.16 -8.47
CA SER A 13 14.21 1.83 -7.90
C SER A 13 12.72 1.65 -7.65
N TYR A 14 12.36 0.51 -7.07
CA TYR A 14 11.05 0.19 -6.52
C TYR A 14 11.22 -0.21 -5.07
N GLY A 15 10.33 0.27 -4.20
CA GLY A 15 10.18 -0.18 -2.84
C GLY A 15 8.91 -1.00 -2.68
N ALA A 16 8.94 -2.00 -1.81
CA ALA A 16 7.76 -2.78 -1.44
C ALA A 16 7.66 -2.93 0.07
N TYR A 17 6.44 -2.93 0.61
CA TYR A 17 6.18 -3.18 2.02
C TYR A 17 4.83 -3.87 2.23
N VAL A 18 4.69 -4.52 3.38
CA VAL A 18 3.48 -5.25 3.79
C VAL A 18 2.80 -4.51 4.95
N PRO A 19 1.61 -3.91 4.77
CA PRO A 19 0.95 -3.17 5.84
C PRO A 19 0.65 -4.02 7.09
N ASP A 20 0.29 -5.29 6.89
CA ASP A 20 -0.05 -6.23 7.97
C ASP A 20 1.18 -6.86 8.65
N LEU A 21 2.39 -6.74 8.07
CA LEU A 21 3.64 -7.26 8.64
C LEU A 21 4.66 -6.10 8.77
N PRO A 22 4.56 -5.27 9.83
CA PRO A 22 5.47 -4.16 10.04
C PRO A 22 6.93 -4.61 10.06
N GLY A 23 7.79 -3.91 9.33
CA GLY A 23 9.21 -4.26 9.17
C GLY A 23 9.51 -5.20 8.00
N CYS A 24 8.49 -5.78 7.35
CA CYS A 24 8.67 -6.55 6.12
C CYS A 24 8.72 -5.60 4.91
N VAL A 25 9.94 -5.34 4.41
CA VAL A 25 10.21 -4.42 3.30
C VAL A 25 11.22 -5.01 2.30
N ALA A 26 11.18 -4.54 1.06
CA ALA A 26 12.16 -4.87 0.02
C ALA A 26 12.40 -3.68 -0.91
N VAL A 27 13.59 -3.61 -1.51
CA VAL A 27 13.95 -2.60 -2.52
C VAL A 27 14.70 -3.28 -3.66
N SER A 28 14.38 -2.93 -4.90
CA SER A 28 15.11 -3.39 -6.09
C SER A 28 14.97 -2.41 -7.27
N ASP A 29 15.75 -2.58 -8.32
CA ASP A 29 15.72 -1.73 -9.51
C ASP A 29 14.49 -2.01 -10.41
N THR A 30 13.93 -3.22 -10.34
CA THR A 30 12.77 -3.64 -11.14
C THR A 30 11.55 -4.02 -10.30
N ALA A 31 10.36 -3.90 -10.89
CA ALA A 31 9.10 -4.22 -10.22
C ALA A 31 8.97 -5.73 -9.97
N GLU A 32 9.45 -6.53 -10.91
CA GLU A 32 9.44 -7.99 -10.85
C GLU A 32 10.35 -8.48 -9.73
N GLU A 33 11.53 -7.88 -9.61
CA GLU A 33 12.51 -8.29 -8.61
C GLU A 33 12.09 -7.86 -7.21
N VAL A 34 11.56 -6.65 -7.02
CA VAL A 34 11.05 -6.25 -5.70
C VAL A 34 9.89 -7.14 -5.25
N GLN A 35 9.04 -7.60 -6.20
CA GLN A 35 7.96 -8.54 -5.91
C GLN A 35 8.48 -9.93 -5.52
N ARG A 36 9.58 -10.40 -6.13
CA ARG A 36 10.25 -11.64 -5.72
C ARG A 36 10.81 -11.52 -4.31
N LEU A 37 11.57 -10.47 -4.04
CA LEU A 37 12.22 -10.24 -2.75
C LEU A 37 11.23 -10.09 -1.61
N ILE A 38 10.16 -9.33 -1.78
CA ILE A 38 9.16 -9.16 -0.70
C ILE A 38 8.42 -10.47 -0.39
N ARG A 39 8.22 -11.34 -1.39
CA ARG A 39 7.63 -12.68 -1.17
C ARG A 39 8.54 -13.53 -0.29
N GLU A 40 9.85 -13.49 -0.52
CA GLU A 40 10.84 -14.18 0.29
C GLU A 40 10.91 -13.58 1.71
N ALA A 41 10.92 -12.25 1.82
CA ALA A 41 10.93 -11.54 3.10
C ALA A 41 9.70 -11.87 3.98
N ILE A 42 8.51 -12.01 3.38
CA ILE A 42 7.30 -12.45 4.09
C ILE A 42 7.50 -13.85 4.67
N GLY A 43 8.03 -14.79 3.87
CA GLY A 43 8.29 -16.16 4.31
C GLY A 43 9.23 -16.20 5.51
N LEU A 44 10.38 -15.54 5.38
CA LEU A 44 11.41 -15.46 6.42
C LEU A 44 10.88 -14.80 7.70
N HIS A 45 10.10 -13.72 7.58
CA HIS A 45 9.55 -13.04 8.75
C HIS A 45 8.55 -13.91 9.53
N ILE A 46 7.68 -14.64 8.82
CA ILE A 46 6.71 -15.55 9.44
C ILE A 46 7.43 -16.74 10.11
N GLU A 47 8.48 -17.26 9.49
CA GLU A 47 9.31 -18.31 10.07
C GLU A 47 9.97 -17.83 11.37
N GLY A 48 10.59 -16.65 11.37
CA GLY A 48 11.19 -16.06 12.57
C GLY A 48 10.19 -15.86 13.71
N LEU A 49 8.99 -15.32 13.42
CA LEU A 49 7.93 -15.18 14.44
C LEU A 49 7.53 -16.52 15.06
N LYS A 50 7.43 -17.58 14.24
CA LYS A 50 7.10 -18.93 14.73
C LYS A 50 8.21 -19.52 15.59
N GLU A 51 9.47 -19.33 15.21
CA GLU A 51 10.63 -19.79 15.97
C GLU A 51 10.72 -19.12 17.34
N GLU A 52 10.35 -17.84 17.43
CA GLU A 52 10.29 -17.08 18.68
C GLU A 52 9.00 -17.34 19.50
N GLY A 53 8.08 -18.16 18.98
CA GLY A 53 6.78 -18.43 19.62
C GLY A 53 5.83 -17.23 19.64
N LEU A 54 6.06 -16.25 18.76
CA LEU A 54 5.23 -15.06 18.60
C LEU A 54 4.04 -15.33 17.68
N PRO A 55 2.89 -14.67 17.90
CA PRO A 55 1.74 -14.79 17.01
C PRO A 55 2.05 -14.23 15.62
N VAL A 56 1.61 -14.93 14.58
CA VAL A 56 1.68 -14.45 13.19
C VAL A 56 0.47 -13.54 12.93
N PRO A 57 0.68 -12.27 12.54
CA PRO A 57 -0.42 -11.35 12.23
C PRO A 57 -1.32 -11.88 11.09
N GLU A 58 -2.64 -11.74 11.23
CA GLU A 58 -3.56 -12.11 10.16
C GLU A 58 -3.61 -11.04 9.05
N PRO A 59 -3.72 -11.43 7.78
CA PRO A 59 -3.84 -10.48 6.68
C PRO A 59 -5.24 -9.86 6.65
N VAL A 60 -5.36 -8.62 7.11
CA VAL A 60 -6.61 -7.86 7.17
C VAL A 60 -6.68 -6.73 6.13
N THR A 61 -5.55 -6.42 5.48
CA THR A 61 -5.49 -5.32 4.52
C THR A 61 -6.28 -5.62 3.24
N HIS A 62 -7.17 -4.69 2.88
CA HIS A 62 -7.86 -4.64 1.61
C HIS A 62 -7.30 -3.52 0.73
N CYS A 63 -6.96 -3.83 -0.52
CA CYS A 63 -6.45 -2.85 -1.48
C CYS A 63 -7.51 -2.52 -2.52
N GLU A 64 -7.78 -1.23 -2.71
CA GLU A 64 -8.67 -0.71 -3.75
C GLU A 64 -8.04 0.49 -4.44
N TYR A 65 -8.21 0.60 -5.77
CA TYR A 65 -7.84 1.79 -6.54
C TYR A 65 -9.05 2.70 -6.70
N VAL A 66 -9.01 3.86 -6.05
CA VAL A 66 -10.08 4.87 -6.13
C VAL A 66 -9.65 6.06 -6.99
N SER A 67 -10.57 6.59 -7.80
CA SER A 67 -10.33 7.82 -8.57
C SER A 67 -10.75 9.07 -7.77
N PRO A 68 -10.05 10.21 -7.91
CA PRO A 68 -10.48 11.45 -7.26
C PRO A 68 -11.86 11.87 -7.78
N GLY A 69 -12.78 12.18 -6.86
CA GLY A 69 -14.13 12.61 -7.20
C GLY A 69 -14.12 13.87 -8.09
N ARG A 70 -14.86 13.84 -9.21
CA ARG A 70 -15.03 15.04 -10.05
C ARG A 70 -15.79 16.10 -9.27
N ARG A 71 -15.18 17.27 -9.05
CA ARG A 71 -15.89 18.45 -8.55
C ARG A 71 -16.88 18.89 -9.63
N THR A 72 -18.16 18.61 -9.44
CA THR A 72 -19.22 19.09 -10.34
C THR A 72 -19.30 20.63 -10.28
N ALA A 73 -19.49 21.25 -11.44
CA ALA A 73 -19.51 22.70 -11.65
C ALA A 73 -20.59 23.46 -10.83
N THR A 74 -21.48 22.75 -10.15
CA THR A 74 -22.61 23.29 -9.38
C THR A 74 -22.20 24.16 -8.20
N ARG A 75 -20.95 24.04 -7.68
CA ARG A 75 -20.44 24.94 -6.62
C ARG A 75 -20.13 26.36 -7.11
N ARG A 76 -19.88 26.59 -8.41
CA ARG A 76 -19.69 27.94 -8.96
C ARG A 76 -21.00 28.73 -9.03
N ALA A 77 -22.12 28.07 -9.30
CA ALA A 77 -23.43 28.72 -9.34
C ALA A 77 -23.88 29.21 -7.95
N ARG A 78 -23.58 28.45 -6.89
CA ARG A 78 -23.96 28.82 -5.51
C ARG A 78 -23.08 29.93 -4.92
N ALA A 79 -21.81 30.03 -5.33
CA ALA A 79 -20.93 31.13 -4.93
C ALA A 79 -21.33 32.47 -5.57
N ARG A 80 -21.77 32.47 -6.85
CA ARG A 80 -22.22 33.69 -7.52
C ARG A 80 -23.54 34.24 -6.96
N LYS A 81 -24.46 33.38 -6.52
CA LYS A 81 -25.74 33.82 -5.93
C LYS A 81 -25.61 34.40 -4.51
N LYS A 82 -24.52 34.07 -3.78
CA LYS A 82 -24.22 34.62 -2.45
C LYS A 82 -23.39 35.92 -2.48
N ALA A 83 -22.89 36.31 -3.65
CA ALA A 83 -22.17 37.58 -3.84
C ALA A 83 -23.06 38.69 -4.42
N LEU A 84 -24.32 38.37 -4.76
CA LEU A 84 -25.30 39.29 -5.36
C LEU A 84 -26.55 39.48 -4.47
N ALA A 85 -26.50 38.99 -3.23
CA ALA A 85 -27.48 39.17 -2.17
C ALA A 85 -26.73 39.67 -0.94
#